data_AF-A0A957G964-F1
#
_entry.id   AF-A0A957G964-F1
#
_cell.length_a   1.000
_cell.length_b   1.000
_cell.length_c   1.000
_cell.angle_alpha   90.00
_cell.angle_beta   90.00
_cell.angle_gamma   90.00
#
_symmetry.space_group_name_H-M   'P 1'
#
loop_
_entity.id
_entity.type
_entity.pdbx_description
1 polymer ?
#
loop_
_entity_poly.entity_id
_entity_poly.type
_entity_poly.pdbx_seq_one_letter_code
_entity_poly.pdbx_strand_id
1 'polypeptide(L)'
;MKQKPITFITLIIIAVLVIVAVPRQLARAVPAARPLLQSGAPQVVSYQGQVTVDGAAYNGAGYFKFAVVNAAGDITYWANDGTAAGEPATAVQLSVVNGLFNVLLGDTAVPHMTALPAAAFDGTERYLRVWFSSEGSTFTLLSPDRRIAAVPYALQAEEALHAATAGDADTVDGQHASAFASSAHNHDATYVNEGQVNSITSAMITNGTLAFADVGQNGCASGQVMQWNGAAWACASGAGSSWSLTGNAGTAAGTNFLGTTDNQALEVKVNNARALRLEPGASPNLIGGYSGNWVGPGVYGAVIGGGGNSGDLNRVFDSMGVIGGGRNNQAGTDDGVHYSMLATVAGGANNTASGFASTISGGWGNTASGMYATVPGGQNASATHFGEMAYASGAFSQFGDAQTSIYVLKGQLSEPAGTWSELFLDGASATQRLTIADGRTLTFDILVVGRATTGESAGYQIRGVVENVAGYTFQIGTPTITVLGEDDSAWDVRAWGNPLHDALVIEVRGNGEQIRWVARVSSVEASW
;
A
#
# COMPACT_ATOMS: atom_id res chain seq x y z
N MET A 1 16.24 28.27 -28.49
CA MET A 1 16.37 29.76 -28.44
C MET A 1 16.82 30.14 -27.03
N LYS A 2 17.95 30.85 -26.91
CA LYS A 2 18.06 32.27 -26.47
C LYS A 2 17.61 32.50 -25.01
N GLN A 3 18.51 32.68 -24.04
CA GLN A 3 19.40 33.84 -23.73
C GLN A 3 18.76 34.84 -22.74
N LYS A 4 19.48 35.11 -21.63
CA LYS A 4 19.34 36.32 -20.78
C LYS A 4 19.65 37.59 -21.62
N PRO A 5 19.11 38.79 -21.30
CA PRO A 5 19.80 39.73 -20.38
C PRO A 5 18.86 40.69 -19.55
N ILE A 6 19.21 41.14 -18.31
CA ILE A 6 19.80 42.46 -17.87
C ILE A 6 18.80 43.66 -17.93
N THR A 7 18.62 44.48 -16.88
CA THR A 7 19.26 45.82 -16.58
C THR A 7 18.81 46.27 -15.14
N PHE A 8 19.65 46.66 -14.15
CA PHE A 8 20.38 47.95 -13.90
C PHE A 8 19.42 49.19 -13.88
N ILE A 9 19.38 50.17 -12.94
CA ILE A 9 20.39 51.00 -12.21
C ILE A 9 19.76 51.76 -11.00
N THR A 10 20.60 52.38 -10.14
CA THR A 10 20.36 53.27 -8.97
C THR A 10 19.70 54.66 -9.30
N LEU A 11 19.52 55.70 -8.44
CA LEU A 11 20.23 56.27 -7.25
C LEU A 11 19.26 57.26 -6.47
N ILE A 12 19.05 57.15 -5.14
CA ILE A 12 19.58 58.02 -4.03
C ILE A 12 19.00 59.47 -3.83
N ILE A 13 18.65 59.79 -2.56
CA ILE A 13 18.53 61.09 -1.84
C ILE A 13 17.40 62.10 -2.20
N ILE A 14 16.65 62.55 -1.17
CA ILE A 14 16.62 63.94 -0.63
C ILE A 14 16.06 63.88 0.81
N ALA A 15 16.66 64.64 1.72
CA ALA A 15 16.20 64.79 3.11
C ALA A 15 15.69 66.22 3.36
N VAL A 16 14.64 66.36 4.18
CA VAL A 16 14.26 67.63 4.80
C VAL A 16 14.00 67.40 6.29
N LEU A 17 14.79 68.08 7.10
CA LEU A 17 14.72 68.20 8.56
C LEU A 17 14.10 69.58 8.88
N VAL A 18 13.46 69.77 10.06
CA VAL A 18 13.61 70.94 10.98
C VAL A 18 12.36 71.21 11.87
N ILE A 19 12.54 71.00 13.20
CA ILE A 19 12.08 71.81 14.38
C ILE A 19 10.53 72.01 14.54
N VAL A 20 9.86 72.00 15.69
CA VAL A 20 10.10 72.29 17.15
C VAL A 20 9.52 71.11 17.99
N ALA A 21 9.56 70.97 19.33
CA ALA A 21 10.00 71.80 20.47
C ALA A 21 10.55 70.94 21.65
N VAL A 22 10.49 71.44 22.90
CA VAL A 22 11.03 70.85 24.15
C VAL A 22 10.03 71.06 25.31
N PRO A 23 9.82 70.08 26.21
CA PRO A 23 10.19 70.22 27.64
C PRO A 23 10.66 68.88 28.26
N ARG A 24 11.39 68.77 29.38
CA ARG A 24 12.24 69.59 30.26
C ARG A 24 12.86 68.56 31.24
N GLN A 25 13.95 68.92 31.89
CA GLN A 25 14.70 68.00 32.77
C GLN A 25 13.97 67.66 34.08
N LEU A 26 14.21 66.45 34.60
CA LEU A 26 14.24 66.17 36.05
C LEU A 26 15.47 65.33 36.35
N ALA A 27 16.44 65.91 37.05
CA ALA A 27 17.60 65.19 37.56
C ALA A 27 17.18 64.35 38.77
N ARG A 28 17.73 63.14 38.91
CA ARG A 28 17.59 62.31 40.11
C ARG A 28 18.98 61.93 40.62
N ALA A 29 19.33 62.46 41.79
CA ALA A 29 20.62 62.21 42.41
C ALA A 29 20.75 60.76 42.88
N VAL A 30 21.91 60.17 42.62
CA VAL A 30 22.35 58.94 43.31
C VAL A 30 22.73 59.33 44.75
N PRO A 31 22.22 58.64 45.79
CA PRO A 31 22.72 58.86 47.14
C PRO A 31 24.17 58.43 47.23
N ALA A 32 25.07 59.37 47.49
CA ALA A 32 26.41 59.03 47.97
C ALA A 32 26.27 58.24 49.28
N ALA A 33 27.03 57.16 49.41
CA ALA A 33 27.07 56.40 50.65
C ALA A 33 27.48 57.35 51.79
N ARG A 34 26.65 57.44 52.84
CA ARG A 34 27.07 58.05 54.10
C ARG A 34 28.22 57.18 54.65
N PRO A 35 29.38 57.74 55.01
CA PRO A 35 30.30 57.01 55.88
C PRO A 35 29.55 56.68 57.17
N LEU A 36 29.60 55.41 57.58
CA LEU A 36 29.04 54.98 58.86
C LEU A 36 29.72 55.75 59.99
N LEU A 37 28.94 56.09 61.01
CA LEU A 37 29.44 56.72 62.23
C LEU A 37 30.57 55.86 62.81
N GLN A 38 31.75 56.46 62.95
CA GLN A 38 32.87 55.84 63.64
C GLN A 38 32.55 55.78 65.15
N SER A 39 31.86 54.72 65.58
CA SER A 39 31.54 54.51 66.98
C SER A 39 32.73 53.93 67.72
N GLY A 40 33.29 54.71 68.65
CA GLY A 40 34.20 54.24 69.68
C GLY A 40 33.86 54.96 70.98
N ALA A 41 33.55 54.22 72.05
CA ALA A 41 33.43 54.81 73.37
C ALA A 41 34.80 55.37 73.81
N PRO A 42 34.87 56.51 74.53
CA PRO A 42 36.14 57.08 74.97
C PRO A 42 36.97 56.10 75.82
N GLN A 43 38.25 55.92 75.49
CA GLN A 43 39.16 54.98 76.16
C GLN A 43 39.81 55.57 77.44
N VAL A 44 39.09 56.42 78.17
CA VAL A 44 39.63 57.14 79.34
C VAL A 44 38.75 56.94 80.58
N VAL A 45 39.39 56.78 81.74
CA VAL A 45 38.72 56.53 83.03
C VAL A 45 38.85 57.76 83.93
N SER A 46 37.73 58.35 84.31
CA SER A 46 37.72 59.51 85.21
C SER A 46 38.05 59.11 86.65
N TYR A 47 39.01 59.79 87.25
CA TYR A 47 39.37 59.68 88.66
C TYR A 47 39.42 61.05 89.33
N GLN A 48 38.98 61.10 90.59
CA GLN A 48 38.97 62.31 91.41
C GLN A 48 39.43 61.96 92.83
N GLY A 49 40.22 62.84 93.43
CA GLY A 49 40.77 62.62 94.77
C GLY A 49 40.94 63.92 95.55
N GLN A 50 41.22 63.79 96.84
CA GLN A 50 41.59 64.91 97.71
C GLN A 50 42.95 64.63 98.34
N VAL A 51 43.81 65.64 98.40
CA VAL A 51 45.14 65.59 99.04
C VAL A 51 45.31 66.72 100.05
N THR A 52 45.95 66.39 101.18
CA THR A 52 46.31 67.33 102.23
C THR A 52 47.82 67.23 102.48
N VAL A 53 48.43 68.35 102.89
CA VAL A 53 49.84 68.43 103.29
C VAL A 53 49.85 69.07 104.67
N ASP A 54 50.55 68.45 105.63
CA ASP A 54 50.61 68.85 107.05
C ASP A 54 49.23 69.09 107.70
N GLY A 55 48.21 68.33 107.26
CA GLY A 55 46.83 68.41 107.74
C GLY A 55 45.98 69.52 107.10
N ALA A 56 46.54 70.36 106.23
CA ALA A 56 45.83 71.40 105.48
C ALA A 56 45.54 70.97 104.04
N ALA A 57 44.46 71.49 103.45
CA ALA A 57 44.09 71.21 102.06
C ALA A 57 45.07 71.88 101.08
N TYR A 58 45.73 71.08 100.24
CA TYR A 58 46.76 71.57 99.32
C TYR A 58 46.16 72.45 98.21
N ASN A 59 46.87 73.51 97.82
CA ASN A 59 46.49 74.40 96.72
C ASN A 59 47.74 74.71 95.89
N GLY A 60 47.68 74.49 94.57
CA GLY A 60 48.80 74.71 93.66
C GLY A 60 48.98 73.59 92.65
N ALA A 61 50.15 73.52 92.02
CA ALA A 61 50.52 72.42 91.14
C ALA A 61 50.92 71.19 91.96
N GLY A 62 50.15 70.10 91.85
CA GLY A 62 50.48 68.82 92.45
C GLY A 62 51.07 67.86 91.42
N TYR A 63 52.14 67.15 91.78
CA TYR A 63 52.71 66.12 90.94
C TYR A 63 52.20 64.76 91.39
N PHE A 64 51.53 64.05 90.49
CA PHE A 64 50.90 62.76 90.75
C PHE A 64 51.50 61.66 89.90
N LYS A 65 51.62 60.46 90.46
CA LYS A 65 51.94 59.23 89.73
C LYS A 65 50.81 58.25 89.95
N PHE A 66 50.42 57.52 88.90
CA PHE A 66 49.27 56.61 88.91
C PHE A 66 49.68 55.23 88.40
N ALA A 67 49.23 54.18 89.09
CA ALA A 67 49.35 52.81 88.61
C ALA A 67 48.06 52.01 88.88
N VAL A 68 47.66 51.17 87.93
CA VAL A 68 46.61 50.16 88.14
C VAL A 68 47.30 48.88 88.57
N VAL A 69 46.94 48.37 89.76
CA VAL A 69 47.58 47.23 90.42
C VAL A 69 46.56 46.17 90.85
N ASN A 70 47.06 45.00 91.24
CA ASN A 70 46.27 43.96 91.92
C ASN A 70 46.03 44.30 93.40
N ALA A 71 45.27 43.45 94.12
CA ALA A 71 44.90 43.69 95.52
C ALA A 71 46.09 43.72 96.51
N ALA A 72 47.19 43.01 96.22
CA ALA A 72 48.42 43.05 97.00
C ALA A 72 49.35 44.23 96.60
N GLY A 73 49.14 44.80 95.41
CA GLY A 73 49.90 45.91 94.88
C GLY A 73 51.33 45.57 94.47
N ASP A 74 51.62 44.29 94.21
CA ASP A 74 52.90 43.76 93.73
C ASP A 74 52.91 43.55 92.20
N ILE A 75 51.74 43.49 91.55
CA ILE A 75 51.59 43.44 90.10
C ILE A 75 51.03 44.76 89.58
N THR A 76 51.77 45.43 88.70
CA THR A 76 51.31 46.59 87.92
C THR A 76 50.78 46.13 86.56
N TYR A 77 49.55 46.50 86.23
CA TYR A 77 48.93 46.26 84.92
C TYR A 77 49.04 47.46 83.98
N TRP A 78 49.16 48.66 84.54
CA TRP A 78 49.39 49.92 83.83
C TRP A 78 49.98 50.96 84.78
N ALA A 79 50.82 51.84 84.26
CA ALA A 79 51.38 53.00 84.94
C ALA A 79 51.27 54.23 84.04
N ASN A 80 51.11 55.43 84.59
CA ASN A 80 50.90 56.64 83.79
C ASN A 80 51.96 56.85 82.71
N ASP A 81 53.22 56.46 82.93
CA ASP A 81 54.31 56.59 81.97
C ASP A 81 54.79 55.28 81.33
N GLY A 82 54.09 54.17 81.59
CA GLY A 82 54.47 52.83 81.12
C GLY A 82 55.52 52.11 81.97
N THR A 83 55.90 52.63 83.15
CA THR A 83 56.78 51.91 84.10
C THR A 83 56.20 50.55 84.48
N ALA A 84 56.96 49.47 84.26
CA ALA A 84 56.44 48.10 84.32
C ALA A 84 56.10 47.58 85.73
N ALA A 85 56.71 48.12 86.79
CA ALA A 85 56.44 47.76 88.18
C ALA A 85 56.92 48.85 89.14
N GLY A 86 56.27 48.98 90.31
CA GLY A 86 56.66 49.93 91.35
C GLY A 86 56.12 51.35 91.12
N GLU A 87 56.84 52.35 91.66
CA GLU A 87 56.52 53.77 91.46
C GLU A 87 56.90 54.22 90.04
N PRO A 88 56.00 54.89 89.28
CA PRO A 88 56.30 55.45 87.97
C PRO A 88 57.52 56.37 87.96
N ALA A 89 58.30 56.38 86.89
CA ALA A 89 59.50 57.22 86.80
C ALA A 89 59.17 58.73 86.68
N THR A 90 58.13 59.06 85.93
CA THR A 90 57.70 60.43 85.62
C THR A 90 56.29 60.70 86.13
N ALA A 91 56.05 61.94 86.59
CA ALA A 91 54.80 62.36 87.20
C ALA A 91 53.98 63.24 86.26
N VAL A 92 52.66 63.11 86.39
CA VAL A 92 51.66 63.97 85.78
C VAL A 92 51.43 65.17 86.69
N GLN A 93 51.63 66.38 86.17
CA GLN A 93 51.33 67.61 86.90
C GLN A 93 49.84 67.96 86.75
N LEU A 94 49.13 68.06 87.87
CA LEU A 94 47.71 68.42 87.94
C LEU A 94 47.51 69.67 88.80
N SER A 95 46.52 70.49 88.46
CA SER A 95 46.09 71.61 89.32
C SER A 95 45.26 71.09 90.49
N VAL A 96 45.68 71.39 91.72
CA VAL A 96 44.97 71.04 92.95
C VAL A 96 44.35 72.30 93.55
N VAL A 97 43.05 72.27 93.83
CA VAL A 97 42.30 73.39 94.42
C VAL A 97 41.50 72.90 95.62
N ASN A 98 41.72 73.51 96.78
CA ASN A 98 41.16 73.07 98.08
C ASN A 98 41.36 71.57 98.35
N GLY A 99 42.54 71.07 97.99
CA GLY A 99 42.94 69.68 98.07
C GLY A 99 42.39 68.79 96.95
N LEU A 100 41.37 69.22 96.19
CA LEU A 100 40.73 68.41 95.16
C LEU A 100 41.50 68.44 93.85
N PHE A 101 41.58 67.28 93.19
CA PHE A 101 42.09 67.11 91.83
C PHE A 101 41.22 66.14 91.04
N ASN A 102 41.23 66.29 89.72
CA ASN A 102 40.63 65.34 88.78
C ASN A 102 41.63 64.96 87.68
N VAL A 103 41.44 63.79 87.08
CA VAL A 103 42.25 63.30 85.96
C VAL A 103 41.43 62.32 85.12
N LEU A 104 41.67 62.31 83.80
CA LEU A 104 41.24 61.25 82.91
C LEU A 104 42.43 60.31 82.71
N LEU A 105 42.41 59.16 83.37
CA LEU A 105 43.44 58.13 83.23
C LEU A 105 43.35 57.55 81.81
N GLY A 106 44.50 57.45 81.14
CA GLY A 106 44.57 57.05 79.73
C GLY A 106 44.49 58.20 78.72
N ASP A 107 44.24 59.43 79.15
CA ASP A 107 44.18 60.59 78.24
C ASP A 107 45.59 61.02 77.82
N THR A 108 46.02 60.57 76.63
CA THR A 108 47.32 60.88 76.04
C THR A 108 47.49 62.36 75.65
N ALA A 109 46.46 63.21 75.78
CA ALA A 109 46.64 64.66 75.68
C ALA A 109 47.31 65.26 76.91
N VAL A 110 47.32 64.54 78.05
CA VAL A 110 48.00 64.95 79.28
C VAL A 110 49.48 64.52 79.24
N PRO A 111 50.46 65.42 79.44
CA PRO A 111 51.86 65.05 79.50
C PRO A 111 52.15 63.98 80.55
N HIS A 112 53.02 63.01 80.20
CA HIS A 112 53.36 61.84 81.03
C HIS A 112 52.18 60.90 81.35
N MET A 113 51.12 60.92 80.51
CA MET A 113 50.02 59.96 80.50
C MET A 113 50.06 59.10 79.23
N THR A 114 50.19 57.79 79.40
CA THR A 114 50.07 56.78 78.34
C THR A 114 48.61 56.33 78.20
N ALA A 115 48.24 55.82 77.03
CA ALA A 115 46.92 55.25 76.81
C ALA A 115 46.67 54.09 77.78
N LEU A 116 45.44 54.00 78.29
CA LEU A 116 45.03 52.97 79.24
C LEU A 116 44.40 51.79 78.46
N PRO A 117 45.12 50.67 78.26
CA PRO A 117 44.61 49.57 77.45
C PRO A 117 43.49 48.83 78.18
N ALA A 118 42.53 48.29 77.42
CA ALA A 118 41.45 47.45 77.98
C ALA A 118 42.00 46.30 78.84
N ALA A 119 43.13 45.70 78.44
CA ALA A 119 43.80 44.63 79.14
C ALA A 119 44.27 44.98 80.57
N ALA A 120 44.40 46.28 80.92
CA ALA A 120 44.68 46.68 82.29
C ALA A 120 43.58 46.23 83.28
N PHE A 121 42.38 45.96 82.76
CA PHE A 121 41.19 45.53 83.50
C PHE A 121 40.86 44.03 83.37
N ASP A 122 41.71 43.23 82.71
CA ASP A 122 41.46 41.80 82.48
C ASP A 122 41.59 40.97 83.78
N GLY A 123 40.50 40.85 84.53
CA GLY A 123 40.39 39.95 85.67
C GLY A 123 39.54 40.48 86.82
N THR A 124 39.48 39.72 87.91
CA THR A 124 38.74 40.11 89.10
C THR A 124 39.55 41.05 89.99
N GLU A 125 38.97 42.23 90.24
CA GLU A 125 39.49 43.31 91.09
C GLU A 125 40.74 44.03 90.56
N ARG A 126 40.65 45.37 90.51
CA ARG A 126 41.75 46.28 90.19
C ARG A 126 41.73 47.45 91.16
N TYR A 127 42.92 47.93 91.50
CA TYR A 127 43.12 49.00 92.47
C TYR A 127 43.95 50.10 91.81
N LEU A 128 43.56 51.36 92.02
CA LEU A 128 44.35 52.51 91.64
C LEU A 128 45.27 52.89 92.80
N ARG A 129 46.57 52.80 92.55
CA ARG A 129 47.64 53.29 93.41
C ARG A 129 48.06 54.70 92.97
N VAL A 130 48.25 55.59 93.94
CA VAL A 130 48.56 57.00 93.68
C VAL A 130 49.71 57.47 94.57
N TRP A 131 50.71 58.12 93.97
CA TRP A 131 51.73 58.87 94.73
C TRP A 131 51.56 60.37 94.47
N PHE A 132 51.95 61.18 95.45
CA PHE A 132 51.85 62.64 95.39
C PHE A 132 53.14 63.33 95.85
N SER A 133 53.46 64.46 95.22
CA SER A 133 54.49 65.40 95.66
C SER A 133 54.02 66.85 95.43
N SER A 134 54.31 67.74 96.39
CA SER A 134 54.13 69.19 96.25
C SER A 134 55.29 69.88 95.53
N GLU A 135 56.44 69.22 95.41
CA GLU A 135 57.68 69.79 94.84
C GLU A 135 58.17 69.04 93.59
N GLY A 136 57.59 67.88 93.28
CA GLY A 136 57.92 67.07 92.11
C GLY A 136 59.19 66.22 92.24
N SER A 137 59.85 66.24 93.40
CA SER A 137 61.11 65.54 93.68
C SER A 137 60.92 64.32 94.58
N THR A 138 60.29 64.50 95.75
CA THR A 138 60.04 63.46 96.75
C THR A 138 58.57 63.09 96.77
N PHE A 139 58.25 61.82 96.52
CA PHE A 139 56.87 61.33 96.38
C PHE A 139 56.44 60.51 97.60
N THR A 140 55.23 60.76 98.06
CA THR A 140 54.57 60.02 99.15
C THR A 140 53.45 59.15 98.55
N LEU A 141 53.45 57.86 98.88
CA LEU A 141 52.38 56.93 98.52
C LEU A 141 51.09 57.26 99.31
N LEU A 142 49.99 57.49 98.60
CA LEU A 142 48.66 57.72 99.19
C LEU A 142 47.97 56.36 99.45
N SER A 143 48.23 55.79 100.63
CA SER A 143 47.64 54.53 101.09
C SER A 143 46.29 54.75 101.81
N PRO A 144 45.30 53.84 101.70
CA PRO A 144 45.31 52.61 100.90
C PRO A 144 44.93 52.83 99.42
N ASP A 145 45.40 51.93 98.55
CA ASP A 145 45.01 51.89 97.14
C ASP A 145 43.48 51.71 97.00
N ARG A 146 42.87 52.39 96.01
CA ARG A 146 41.40 52.40 95.87
C ARG A 146 40.91 51.42 94.81
N ARG A 147 40.02 50.51 95.21
CA ARG A 147 39.36 49.54 94.31
C ARG A 147 38.53 50.26 93.24
N ILE A 148 38.74 49.89 91.98
CA ILE A 148 37.95 50.30 90.82
C ILE A 148 36.78 49.30 90.69
N ALA A 149 35.53 49.78 90.74
CA ALA A 149 34.35 48.93 90.88
C ALA A 149 33.27 49.18 89.80
N ALA A 150 33.24 48.30 88.78
CA ALA A 150 32.30 48.27 87.64
C ALA A 150 32.38 49.53 86.72
N VAL A 151 31.92 49.58 85.46
CA VAL A 151 30.84 48.91 84.68
C VAL A 151 31.18 49.08 83.16
N PRO A 152 30.78 48.25 82.16
CA PRO A 152 30.72 46.78 82.00
C PRO A 152 31.40 46.30 80.65
N TYR A 153 31.77 45.04 80.43
CA TYR A 153 30.90 43.89 80.10
C TYR A 153 29.68 44.14 79.17
N ALA A 154 29.79 45.05 78.19
CA ALA A 154 28.78 45.26 77.13
C ALA A 154 29.28 44.99 75.70
N LEU A 155 30.44 44.33 75.53
CA LEU A 155 31.00 43.96 74.22
C LEU A 155 30.84 42.47 73.86
N GLN A 156 30.20 41.68 74.73
CA GLN A 156 29.86 40.27 74.47
C GLN A 156 28.42 40.13 73.93
N ALA A 157 28.01 41.10 73.09
CA ALA A 157 26.71 41.17 72.44
C ALA A 157 26.85 41.52 70.94
N GLU A 158 27.97 41.10 70.34
CA GLU A 158 28.20 41.06 68.89
C GLU A 158 28.46 39.61 68.43
N GLU A 159 27.67 38.67 68.95
CA GLU A 159 27.50 37.34 68.35
C GLU A 159 26.11 37.20 67.73
N ALA A 160 26.06 36.47 66.62
CA ALA A 160 24.89 35.85 66.00
C ALA A 160 23.76 36.76 65.43
N LEU A 161 23.89 37.13 64.15
CA LEU A 161 22.75 36.99 63.22
C LEU A 161 23.16 36.65 61.77
N HIS A 162 22.45 35.66 61.23
CA HIS A 162 22.72 34.92 60.00
C HIS A 162 22.82 35.75 58.70
N ALA A 163 23.88 35.51 57.91
CA ALA A 163 23.95 35.91 56.49
C ALA A 163 24.68 34.91 55.56
N ALA A 164 25.31 33.86 56.09
CA ALA A 164 26.17 32.94 55.32
C ALA A 164 25.46 31.69 54.74
N THR A 165 24.17 31.49 55.03
CA THR A 165 23.41 30.27 54.66
C THR A 165 22.09 30.58 53.94
N ALA A 166 21.98 31.75 53.31
CA ALA A 166 20.83 32.17 52.52
C ALA A 166 21.11 32.17 50.99
N GLY A 167 22.28 31.69 50.56
CA GLY A 167 22.66 31.60 49.14
C GLY A 167 22.01 30.43 48.39
N ASP A 168 21.60 29.38 49.10
CA ASP A 168 21.24 28.08 48.49
C ASP A 168 19.71 27.87 48.37
N ALA A 169 18.91 28.94 48.54
CA ALA A 169 17.44 28.87 48.51
C ALA A 169 16.83 28.87 47.09
N ASP A 170 17.65 29.02 46.03
CA ASP A 170 17.25 28.99 44.61
C ASP A 170 18.16 28.04 43.78
N THR A 171 18.77 27.06 44.44
CA THR A 171 19.66 26.07 43.81
C THR A 171 19.35 24.66 44.30
N VAL A 172 19.25 23.71 43.38
CA VAL A 172 19.24 22.27 43.69
C VAL A 172 20.60 21.71 43.29
N ASP A 173 21.25 20.97 44.20
CA ASP A 173 22.61 20.43 44.04
C ASP A 173 23.67 21.47 43.60
N GLY A 174 23.56 22.71 44.08
CA GLY A 174 24.52 23.79 43.81
C GLY A 174 24.47 24.37 42.39
N GLN A 175 23.42 24.06 41.62
CA GLN A 175 23.20 24.55 40.27
C GLN A 175 21.97 25.47 40.22
N HIS A 176 22.08 26.57 39.48
CA HIS A 176 21.02 27.56 39.29
C HIS A 176 19.92 27.01 38.34
N ALA A 177 18.67 27.50 38.43
CA ALA A 177 17.58 27.02 37.57
C ALA A 177 17.90 27.09 36.05
N SER A 178 18.73 28.06 35.65
CA SER A 178 19.23 28.22 34.27
C SER A 178 20.20 27.13 33.81
N ALA A 179 20.80 26.34 34.71
CA ALA A 179 21.61 25.16 34.36
C ALA A 179 20.75 23.93 34.04
N PHE A 180 19.49 23.92 34.50
CA PHE A 180 18.48 22.91 34.17
C PHE A 180 17.51 23.37 33.06
N ALA A 181 17.63 24.62 32.61
CA ALA A 181 16.87 25.17 31.49
C ALA A 181 17.38 24.62 30.15
N SER A 182 16.93 23.41 29.79
CA SER A 182 17.06 22.89 28.43
C SER A 182 16.18 23.71 27.48
N SER A 183 16.76 24.72 26.85
CA SER A 183 16.16 25.49 25.74
C SER A 183 16.24 24.77 24.38
N ALA A 184 16.35 23.44 24.39
CA ALA A 184 16.22 22.57 23.22
C ALA A 184 15.93 21.11 23.63
N HIS A 185 14.85 20.88 24.38
CA HIS A 185 14.19 19.58 24.37
C HIS A 185 12.81 19.77 23.74
N ASN A 186 12.57 19.12 22.60
CA ASN A 186 11.20 18.90 22.20
C ASN A 186 10.60 17.91 23.22
N HIS A 187 9.41 18.21 23.71
CA HIS A 187 8.48 17.10 23.90
C HIS A 187 8.16 16.60 22.50
N ASP A 188 8.99 15.67 22.01
CA ASP A 188 8.52 14.41 21.42
C ASP A 188 9.61 13.66 20.61
N ALA A 189 10.20 12.63 21.23
CA ALA A 189 10.70 11.45 20.52
C ALA A 189 10.13 10.16 21.16
N THR A 190 8.94 10.26 21.77
CA THR A 190 8.36 9.26 22.70
C THR A 190 6.83 9.22 22.69
N TYR A 191 6.21 10.21 22.06
CA TYR A 191 4.80 10.39 21.82
C TYR A 191 4.57 10.49 20.29
N VAL A 192 3.48 11.12 19.87
CA VAL A 192 3.11 11.26 18.45
C VAL A 192 2.83 12.73 18.16
N ASN A 193 3.84 13.42 17.61
CA ASN A 193 3.90 14.89 17.48
C ASN A 193 2.53 15.54 17.17
N GLU A 194 1.92 16.14 18.19
CA GLU A 194 0.58 16.72 18.09
C GLU A 194 0.59 17.93 17.13
N GLY A 195 -0.02 17.77 15.96
CA GLY A 195 -0.19 18.85 14.97
C GLY A 195 0.83 18.87 13.82
N GLN A 196 1.73 17.90 13.70
CA GLN A 196 2.62 17.77 12.54
C GLN A 196 2.03 16.84 11.45
N VAL A 197 2.30 17.14 10.18
CA VAL A 197 1.98 16.25 9.06
C VAL A 197 2.93 15.05 9.10
N ASN A 198 2.37 13.83 9.10
CA ASN A 198 3.10 12.55 9.21
C ASN A 198 3.86 12.35 10.56
N SER A 199 3.25 12.75 11.68
CA SER A 199 3.81 12.59 13.03
C SER A 199 4.09 11.15 13.47
N ILE A 200 3.43 10.16 12.86
CA ILE A 200 3.87 8.75 12.86
C ILE A 200 4.69 8.48 11.60
N THR A 201 5.95 8.09 11.77
CA THR A 201 6.78 7.56 10.68
C THR A 201 6.80 6.03 10.69
N SER A 202 7.10 5.41 9.55
CA SER A 202 7.21 3.93 9.48
C SER A 202 8.27 3.34 10.42
N ALA A 203 9.27 4.12 10.85
CA ALA A 203 10.27 3.69 11.82
C ALA A 203 9.74 3.66 13.27
N MET A 204 8.65 4.38 13.56
CA MET A 204 7.97 4.36 14.87
C MET A 204 7.00 3.17 15.00
N ILE A 205 6.59 2.57 13.87
CA ILE A 205 5.76 1.37 13.85
C ILE A 205 6.68 0.14 13.80
N THR A 206 6.81 -0.57 14.91
CA THR A 206 7.55 -1.84 14.94
C THR A 206 6.71 -2.96 14.32
N ASN A 207 7.34 -3.82 13.50
CA ASN A 207 6.64 -4.95 12.88
C ASN A 207 6.00 -5.86 13.95
N GLY A 208 4.69 -6.08 13.83
CA GLY A 208 3.92 -6.94 14.74
C GLY A 208 3.43 -6.27 16.04
N THR A 209 3.68 -4.97 16.26
CA THR A 209 3.20 -4.26 17.46
C THR A 209 1.84 -3.58 17.32
N LEU A 210 1.29 -3.49 16.10
CA LEU A 210 -0.10 -3.08 15.87
C LEU A 210 -1.01 -4.31 15.91
N ALA A 211 -1.92 -4.37 16.87
CA ALA A 211 -2.97 -5.37 16.91
C ALA A 211 -4.14 -4.97 16.00
N PHE A 212 -4.96 -5.95 15.59
CA PHE A 212 -6.20 -5.66 14.84
C PHE A 212 -7.18 -4.77 15.63
N ALA A 213 -7.10 -4.74 16.96
CA ALA A 213 -7.87 -3.83 17.80
C ALA A 213 -7.45 -2.36 17.63
N ASP A 214 -6.16 -2.08 17.40
CA ASP A 214 -5.62 -0.73 17.24
C ASP A 214 -5.97 -0.13 15.86
N VAL A 215 -6.18 -1.00 14.86
CA VAL A 215 -6.76 -0.61 13.56
C VAL A 215 -8.29 -0.50 13.65
N GLY A 216 -8.93 -1.43 14.37
CA GLY A 216 -10.38 -1.47 14.57
C GLY A 216 -11.15 -1.56 13.25
N GLN A 217 -12.30 -0.89 13.19
CA GLN A 217 -13.07 -0.72 11.95
C GLN A 217 -12.45 0.32 11.01
N ASN A 218 -11.62 1.23 11.52
CA ASN A 218 -11.08 2.42 10.83
C ASN A 218 -12.08 3.15 9.89
N GLY A 219 -13.33 3.31 10.35
CA GLY A 219 -14.42 3.93 9.58
C GLY A 219 -15.16 3.02 8.59
N CYS A 220 -14.75 1.77 8.43
CA CYS A 220 -15.32 0.84 7.45
C CYS A 220 -16.53 0.07 8.02
N ALA A 221 -17.61 0.00 7.24
CA ALA A 221 -18.77 -0.82 7.55
C ALA A 221 -18.50 -2.32 7.33
N SER A 222 -19.39 -3.18 7.85
CA SER A 222 -19.33 -4.63 7.61
C SER A 222 -19.30 -4.95 6.11
N GLY A 223 -18.27 -5.70 5.67
CA GLY A 223 -18.05 -6.04 4.25
C GLY A 223 -17.26 -4.99 3.45
N GLN A 224 -16.87 -3.87 4.07
CA GLN A 224 -15.89 -2.94 3.52
C GLN A 224 -14.48 -3.27 4.04
N VAL A 225 -13.48 -2.88 3.25
CA VAL A 225 -12.06 -2.91 3.61
C VAL A 225 -11.44 -1.58 3.23
N MET A 226 -10.37 -1.18 3.92
CA MET A 226 -9.57 -0.03 3.51
C MET A 226 -8.88 -0.34 2.19
N GLN A 227 -9.10 0.49 1.18
CA GLN A 227 -8.46 0.38 -0.14
C GLN A 227 -7.80 1.71 -0.50
N TRP A 228 -6.64 1.63 -1.14
CA TRP A 228 -6.01 2.81 -1.75
C TRP A 228 -6.71 3.13 -3.07
N ASN A 229 -7.44 4.24 -3.12
CA ASN A 229 -8.22 4.63 -4.30
C ASN A 229 -7.43 5.45 -5.35
N GLY A 230 -6.11 5.57 -5.16
CA GLY A 230 -5.23 6.43 -5.98
C GLY A 230 -4.93 7.80 -5.36
N ALA A 231 -5.73 8.26 -4.40
CA ALA A 231 -5.54 9.55 -3.72
C ALA A 231 -5.52 9.46 -2.18
N ALA A 232 -6.30 8.53 -1.61
CA ALA A 232 -6.38 8.29 -0.17
C ALA A 232 -6.69 6.83 0.14
N TRP A 233 -6.44 6.42 1.39
CA TRP A 233 -7.05 5.23 1.96
C TRP A 233 -8.51 5.53 2.29
N ALA A 234 -9.42 4.76 1.70
CA ALA A 234 -10.85 4.91 1.90
C ALA A 234 -11.51 3.55 2.09
N CYS A 235 -12.60 3.52 2.86
CA CYS A 235 -13.42 2.33 3.01
C CYS A 235 -14.23 2.11 1.74
N ALA A 236 -13.92 1.02 1.04
CA ALA A 236 -14.67 0.56 -0.12
C ALA A 236 -15.17 -0.87 0.15
N SER A 237 -16.31 -1.23 -0.44
CA SER A 237 -16.72 -2.63 -0.49
C SER A 237 -15.60 -3.44 -1.16
N GLY A 238 -15.24 -4.60 -0.59
CA GLY A 238 -14.20 -5.49 -1.15
C GLY A 238 -14.50 -5.97 -2.58
N ALA A 239 -15.72 -5.72 -3.08
CA ALA A 239 -16.25 -6.15 -4.36
C ALA A 239 -16.07 -5.15 -5.52
N GLY A 240 -15.53 -3.94 -5.31
CA GLY A 240 -15.49 -2.88 -6.34
C GLY A 240 -14.81 -3.26 -7.67
N SER A 241 -13.92 -4.25 -7.66
CA SER A 241 -13.26 -4.81 -8.85
C SER A 241 -13.28 -6.34 -8.90
N SER A 242 -14.16 -6.98 -8.11
CA SER A 242 -14.23 -8.45 -7.99
C SER A 242 -15.59 -9.00 -8.41
N TRP A 243 -15.61 -10.21 -8.95
CA TRP A 243 -16.84 -10.96 -9.18
C TRP A 243 -17.18 -11.77 -7.92
N SER A 244 -18.33 -11.51 -7.29
CA SER A 244 -18.75 -12.21 -6.07
C SER A 244 -19.15 -13.67 -6.37
N LEU A 245 -18.86 -14.57 -5.43
CA LEU A 245 -19.36 -15.96 -5.45
C LEU A 245 -20.89 -16.04 -5.39
N THR A 246 -21.56 -14.99 -4.89
CA THR A 246 -23.03 -14.86 -4.87
C THR A 246 -23.58 -14.05 -6.04
N GLY A 247 -22.73 -13.66 -7.01
CA GLY A 247 -23.08 -12.75 -8.09
C GLY A 247 -23.07 -11.27 -7.69
N ASN A 248 -23.00 -10.40 -8.71
CA ASN A 248 -22.98 -8.94 -8.58
C ASN A 248 -24.31 -8.36 -9.10
N ALA A 249 -24.91 -7.42 -8.38
CA ALA A 249 -26.08 -6.67 -8.84
C ALA A 249 -25.66 -5.34 -9.50
N GLY A 250 -26.53 -4.76 -10.34
CA GLY A 250 -26.30 -3.45 -10.97
C GLY A 250 -25.27 -3.44 -12.11
N THR A 251 -24.93 -4.60 -12.67
CA THR A 251 -23.96 -4.73 -13.78
C THR A 251 -24.51 -4.18 -15.10
N ALA A 252 -23.68 -3.45 -15.85
CA ALA A 252 -23.95 -3.04 -17.23
C ALA A 252 -23.10 -3.87 -18.22
N ALA A 253 -23.74 -4.44 -19.24
CA ALA A 253 -23.05 -5.19 -20.30
C ALA A 253 -22.05 -4.29 -21.04
N GLY A 254 -20.86 -4.83 -21.34
CA GLY A 254 -19.74 -4.06 -21.93
C GLY A 254 -18.92 -3.23 -20.93
N THR A 255 -19.43 -2.96 -19.72
CA THR A 255 -18.69 -2.28 -18.64
C THR A 255 -18.25 -3.25 -17.55
N ASN A 256 -19.13 -4.16 -17.13
CA ASN A 256 -18.85 -5.16 -16.09
C ASN A 256 -18.87 -6.55 -16.72
N PHE A 257 -17.77 -7.29 -16.59
CA PHE A 257 -17.63 -8.65 -17.09
C PHE A 257 -16.67 -9.48 -16.23
N LEU A 258 -16.79 -10.80 -16.34
CA LEU A 258 -15.79 -11.76 -15.88
C LEU A 258 -15.00 -12.24 -17.11
N GLY A 259 -13.72 -11.91 -17.20
CA GLY A 259 -12.89 -12.27 -18.35
C GLY A 259 -11.53 -11.61 -18.38
N THR A 260 -10.85 -11.74 -19.51
CA THR A 260 -9.56 -11.14 -19.86
C THR A 260 -9.76 -9.86 -20.68
N THR A 261 -8.79 -8.93 -20.63
CA THR A 261 -8.77 -7.71 -21.45
C THR A 261 -7.76 -7.77 -22.60
N ASP A 262 -6.92 -8.79 -22.60
CA ASP A 262 -5.90 -9.09 -23.61
C ASP A 262 -6.31 -10.33 -24.44
N ASN A 263 -5.50 -10.67 -25.43
CA ASN A 263 -5.77 -11.81 -26.32
C ASN A 263 -5.40 -13.17 -25.68
N GLN A 264 -5.77 -13.36 -24.41
CA GLN A 264 -5.55 -14.58 -23.63
C GLN A 264 -6.87 -15.29 -23.33
N ALA A 265 -6.83 -16.63 -23.34
CA ALA A 265 -8.00 -17.47 -23.06
C ALA A 265 -8.38 -17.45 -21.58
N LEU A 266 -9.69 -17.46 -21.30
CA LEU A 266 -10.24 -17.59 -19.95
C LEU A 266 -10.51 -19.08 -19.64
N GLU A 267 -9.94 -19.62 -18.56
CA GLU A 267 -10.24 -20.97 -18.07
C GLU A 267 -11.09 -20.95 -16.80
N VAL A 268 -12.21 -21.69 -16.81
CA VAL A 268 -13.00 -22.00 -15.62
C VAL A 268 -12.62 -23.39 -15.13
N LYS A 269 -12.29 -23.52 -13.84
CA LYS A 269 -11.77 -24.76 -13.23
C LYS A 269 -12.67 -25.31 -12.14
N VAL A 270 -12.74 -26.64 -12.06
CA VAL A 270 -13.41 -27.40 -10.98
C VAL A 270 -12.42 -28.45 -10.48
N ASN A 271 -12.22 -28.55 -9.17
CA ASN A 271 -11.21 -29.44 -8.57
C ASN A 271 -9.80 -29.30 -9.21
N ASN A 272 -9.37 -28.05 -9.44
CA ASN A 272 -8.12 -27.68 -10.14
C ASN A 272 -7.99 -28.18 -11.61
N ALA A 273 -9.01 -28.84 -12.17
CA ALA A 273 -9.06 -29.25 -13.57
C ALA A 273 -9.85 -28.22 -14.42
N ARG A 274 -9.42 -27.98 -15.65
CA ARG A 274 -10.15 -27.15 -16.63
C ARG A 274 -11.47 -27.83 -17.00
N ALA A 275 -12.59 -27.12 -16.80
CA ALA A 275 -13.94 -27.57 -17.15
C ALA A 275 -14.51 -26.80 -18.36
N LEU A 276 -14.06 -25.56 -18.55
CA LEU A 276 -14.38 -24.71 -19.70
C LEU A 276 -13.18 -23.81 -20.02
N ARG A 277 -12.92 -23.60 -21.31
CA ARG A 277 -12.00 -22.61 -21.85
C ARG A 277 -12.71 -21.80 -22.93
N LEU A 278 -12.60 -20.47 -22.82
CA LEU A 278 -13.06 -19.52 -23.84
C LEU A 278 -11.83 -18.93 -24.51
N GLU A 279 -11.67 -19.14 -25.80
CA GLU A 279 -10.52 -18.61 -26.57
C GLU A 279 -10.91 -17.33 -27.30
N PRO A 280 -10.07 -16.28 -27.27
CA PRO A 280 -10.38 -14.99 -27.84
C PRO A 280 -10.30 -15.01 -29.38
N GLY A 281 -11.07 -14.12 -30.00
CA GLY A 281 -11.12 -13.92 -31.44
C GLY A 281 -12.36 -13.10 -31.81
N ALA A 282 -12.49 -12.71 -33.08
CA ALA A 282 -13.71 -12.07 -33.59
C ALA A 282 -14.94 -13.00 -33.49
N SER A 283 -14.70 -14.31 -33.55
CA SER A 283 -15.64 -15.36 -33.15
C SER A 283 -14.91 -16.26 -32.15
N PRO A 284 -15.14 -16.10 -30.83
CA PRO A 284 -14.50 -16.89 -29.79
C PRO A 284 -14.75 -18.40 -29.94
N ASN A 285 -13.81 -19.24 -29.51
CA ASN A 285 -14.03 -20.68 -29.38
C ASN A 285 -14.52 -21.03 -27.97
N LEU A 286 -15.42 -22.00 -27.86
CA LEU A 286 -15.93 -22.53 -26.59
C LEU A 286 -15.47 -23.98 -26.43
N ILE A 287 -14.67 -24.28 -25.40
CA ILE A 287 -14.05 -25.60 -25.19
C ILE A 287 -14.40 -26.13 -23.79
N GLY A 288 -15.51 -26.85 -23.69
CA GLY A 288 -15.97 -27.51 -22.47
C GLY A 288 -15.43 -28.94 -22.29
N GLY A 289 -15.59 -29.48 -21.08
CA GLY A 289 -15.33 -30.88 -20.75
C GLY A 289 -13.87 -31.17 -20.40
N TYR A 290 -13.39 -32.34 -20.82
CA TYR A 290 -12.03 -32.81 -20.53
C TYR A 290 -10.97 -31.81 -21.00
N SER A 291 -9.93 -31.59 -20.18
CA SER A 291 -8.87 -30.61 -20.46
C SER A 291 -8.00 -30.94 -21.67
N GLY A 292 -8.12 -32.15 -22.23
CA GLY A 292 -7.52 -32.53 -23.50
C GLY A 292 -8.37 -32.24 -24.74
N ASN A 293 -9.65 -31.86 -24.60
CA ASN A 293 -10.46 -31.43 -25.75
C ASN A 293 -9.79 -30.23 -26.44
N TRP A 294 -9.81 -30.25 -27.77
CA TRP A 294 -8.89 -29.47 -28.59
C TRP A 294 -9.59 -28.82 -29.77
N VAL A 295 -9.21 -27.58 -30.03
CA VAL A 295 -9.61 -26.79 -31.20
C VAL A 295 -8.31 -26.39 -31.91
N GLY A 296 -8.31 -26.48 -33.24
CA GLY A 296 -7.12 -26.25 -34.05
C GLY A 296 -6.57 -24.81 -33.96
N PRO A 297 -5.25 -24.61 -34.10
CA PRO A 297 -4.68 -23.27 -34.26
C PRO A 297 -5.29 -22.57 -35.49
N GLY A 298 -5.71 -21.32 -35.35
CA GLY A 298 -6.34 -20.54 -36.43
C GLY A 298 -7.85 -20.74 -36.58
N VAL A 299 -8.42 -21.77 -35.95
CA VAL A 299 -9.86 -22.03 -35.90
C VAL A 299 -10.57 -20.96 -35.08
N TYR A 300 -11.72 -20.50 -35.58
CA TYR A 300 -12.58 -19.51 -34.92
C TYR A 300 -14.05 -19.94 -34.92
N GLY A 301 -14.81 -19.49 -33.92
CA GLY A 301 -16.24 -19.80 -33.75
C GLY A 301 -16.55 -21.27 -33.47
N ALA A 302 -15.54 -22.08 -33.10
CA ALA A 302 -15.72 -23.50 -32.81
C ALA A 302 -16.35 -23.75 -31.44
N VAL A 303 -17.12 -24.84 -31.33
CA VAL A 303 -17.80 -25.23 -30.09
C VAL A 303 -17.51 -26.69 -29.77
N ILE A 304 -16.99 -26.96 -28.57
CA ILE A 304 -17.02 -28.27 -27.92
C ILE A 304 -17.83 -28.11 -26.64
N GLY A 305 -19.08 -28.60 -26.62
CA GLY A 305 -20.00 -28.41 -25.49
C GLY A 305 -19.57 -29.13 -24.21
N GLY A 306 -18.81 -30.22 -24.34
CA GLY A 306 -18.33 -30.99 -23.20
C GLY A 306 -17.76 -32.35 -23.57
N GLY A 307 -17.78 -33.27 -22.60
CA GLY A 307 -17.33 -34.65 -22.78
C GLY A 307 -15.81 -34.78 -22.98
N GLY A 308 -15.40 -35.84 -23.68
CA GLY A 308 -14.02 -36.26 -23.85
C GLY A 308 -13.44 -36.96 -22.61
N ASN A 309 -12.36 -37.70 -22.80
CA ASN A 309 -11.54 -38.28 -21.74
C ASN A 309 -10.11 -38.50 -22.25
N SER A 310 -9.20 -38.95 -21.38
CA SER A 310 -7.85 -39.33 -21.81
C SER A 310 -7.93 -40.40 -22.92
N GLY A 311 -7.22 -40.19 -24.02
CA GLY A 311 -7.32 -40.97 -25.26
C GLY A 311 -8.44 -40.50 -26.21
N ASP A 312 -9.65 -40.29 -25.70
CA ASP A 312 -10.86 -40.01 -26.50
C ASP A 312 -11.20 -38.51 -26.57
N LEU A 313 -10.32 -37.71 -27.15
CA LEU A 313 -10.49 -36.26 -27.24
C LEU A 313 -11.58 -35.87 -28.25
N ASN A 314 -12.43 -34.90 -27.92
CA ASN A 314 -13.22 -34.20 -28.93
C ASN A 314 -12.32 -33.16 -29.63
N ARG A 315 -12.32 -33.14 -30.96
CA ARG A 315 -11.40 -32.33 -31.80
C ARG A 315 -12.16 -31.54 -32.87
N VAL A 316 -12.02 -30.22 -32.87
CA VAL A 316 -12.50 -29.38 -33.98
C VAL A 316 -11.29 -28.85 -34.74
N PHE A 317 -11.17 -29.24 -36.01
CA PHE A 317 -10.06 -28.83 -36.89
C PHE A 317 -10.37 -27.58 -37.70
N ASP A 318 -11.66 -27.25 -37.91
CA ASP A 318 -12.09 -26.18 -38.81
C ASP A 318 -13.07 -25.19 -38.20
N SER A 319 -13.03 -23.96 -38.73
CA SER A 319 -13.85 -22.84 -38.25
C SER A 319 -15.34 -23.12 -38.31
N MET A 320 -16.03 -22.64 -37.27
CA MET A 320 -17.46 -22.88 -37.01
C MET A 320 -17.84 -24.35 -36.86
N GLY A 321 -16.87 -25.26 -36.65
CA GLY A 321 -17.14 -26.66 -36.34
C GLY A 321 -17.72 -26.84 -34.95
N VAL A 322 -18.69 -27.76 -34.81
CA VAL A 322 -19.46 -27.97 -33.57
C VAL A 322 -19.40 -29.44 -33.14
N ILE A 323 -19.00 -29.68 -31.90
CA ILE A 323 -19.16 -30.95 -31.19
C ILE A 323 -20.01 -30.71 -29.94
N GLY A 324 -21.24 -31.22 -29.90
CA GLY A 324 -22.14 -31.03 -28.75
C GLY A 324 -21.63 -31.69 -27.46
N GLY A 325 -20.91 -32.81 -27.59
CA GLY A 325 -20.30 -33.53 -26.48
C GLY A 325 -19.84 -34.92 -26.90
N GLY A 326 -19.96 -35.91 -25.99
CA GLY A 326 -19.54 -37.28 -26.29
C GLY A 326 -18.02 -37.48 -26.13
N ARG A 327 -17.42 -38.46 -26.82
CA ARG A 327 -15.97 -38.74 -26.74
C ARG A 327 -15.38 -39.17 -28.09
N ASN A 328 -14.11 -38.84 -28.34
CA ASN A 328 -13.42 -39.11 -29.62
C ASN A 328 -14.19 -38.66 -30.88
N ASN A 329 -14.91 -37.54 -30.82
CA ASN A 329 -15.61 -36.99 -31.98
C ASN A 329 -14.72 -35.98 -32.73
N GLN A 330 -14.86 -35.92 -34.05
CA GLN A 330 -14.14 -35.01 -34.94
C GLN A 330 -15.10 -34.17 -35.78
N ALA A 331 -14.84 -32.86 -35.84
CA ALA A 331 -15.46 -31.92 -36.78
C ALA A 331 -14.36 -31.19 -37.59
N GLY A 332 -14.42 -31.27 -38.92
CA GLY A 332 -13.41 -30.75 -39.83
C GLY A 332 -12.33 -31.77 -40.23
N THR A 333 -11.36 -31.34 -41.05
CA THR A 333 -10.27 -32.14 -41.61
C THR A 333 -8.92 -31.86 -40.93
N ASP A 334 -8.16 -32.92 -40.60
CA ASP A 334 -6.79 -32.80 -40.08
C ASP A 334 -5.78 -32.70 -41.23
N ASP A 335 -5.94 -31.66 -42.07
CA ASP A 335 -5.11 -31.38 -43.25
C ASP A 335 -4.40 -30.01 -43.18
N GLY A 336 -4.66 -29.25 -42.11
CA GLY A 336 -4.06 -27.93 -41.88
C GLY A 336 -4.66 -26.80 -42.74
N VAL A 337 -5.78 -27.03 -43.43
CA VAL A 337 -6.47 -26.01 -44.24
C VAL A 337 -7.96 -25.94 -43.89
N HIS A 338 -8.44 -24.73 -43.53
CA HIS A 338 -9.78 -24.55 -43.00
C HIS A 338 -10.90 -24.52 -44.05
N TYR A 339 -10.97 -25.52 -44.93
CA TYR A 339 -11.97 -25.61 -45.99
C TYR A 339 -13.21 -26.42 -45.59
N SER A 340 -13.11 -27.38 -44.67
CA SER A 340 -14.25 -28.20 -44.21
C SER A 340 -15.03 -27.55 -43.05
N MET A 341 -15.25 -26.23 -43.17
CA MET A 341 -16.00 -25.43 -42.19
C MET A 341 -17.43 -25.94 -41.97
N LEU A 342 -18.04 -25.52 -40.84
CA LEU A 342 -19.43 -25.79 -40.46
C LEU A 342 -19.77 -27.28 -40.19
N ALA A 343 -18.77 -28.17 -40.14
CA ALA A 343 -18.97 -29.57 -39.79
C ALA A 343 -19.54 -29.71 -38.36
N THR A 344 -20.60 -30.50 -38.20
CA THR A 344 -21.33 -30.65 -36.92
C THR A 344 -21.43 -32.10 -36.48
N VAL A 345 -21.04 -32.39 -35.24
CA VAL A 345 -21.32 -33.65 -34.54
C VAL A 345 -22.10 -33.34 -33.26
N ALA A 346 -23.40 -33.63 -33.21
CA ALA A 346 -24.21 -33.28 -32.04
C ALA A 346 -23.81 -34.07 -30.77
N GLY A 347 -23.16 -35.23 -30.91
CA GLY A 347 -22.61 -36.02 -29.80
C GLY A 347 -22.25 -37.44 -30.22
N GLY A 348 -22.43 -38.41 -29.30
CA GLY A 348 -22.07 -39.81 -29.56
C GLY A 348 -20.59 -40.10 -29.33
N ALA A 349 -20.02 -41.09 -30.01
CA ALA A 349 -18.59 -41.38 -29.89
C ALA A 349 -17.94 -41.95 -31.16
N ASN A 350 -16.69 -41.57 -31.44
CA ASN A 350 -15.97 -41.97 -32.65
C ASN A 350 -16.66 -41.53 -33.95
N ASN A 351 -17.34 -40.39 -33.94
CA ASN A 351 -18.00 -39.84 -35.13
C ASN A 351 -17.09 -38.79 -35.80
N THR A 352 -17.00 -38.82 -37.13
CA THR A 352 -16.13 -37.95 -37.95
C THR A 352 -16.97 -37.21 -38.99
N ALA A 353 -17.31 -35.95 -38.72
CA ALA A 353 -17.89 -35.03 -39.70
C ALA A 353 -16.74 -34.23 -40.32
N SER A 354 -16.38 -34.53 -41.58
CA SER A 354 -15.20 -33.95 -42.25
C SER A 354 -15.51 -33.36 -43.63
N GLY A 355 -16.75 -33.40 -44.10
CA GLY A 355 -17.17 -32.64 -45.27
C GLY A 355 -17.57 -31.21 -44.89
N PHE A 356 -17.38 -30.24 -45.78
CA PHE A 356 -17.93 -28.88 -45.59
C PHE A 356 -19.44 -28.93 -45.32
N ALA A 357 -19.88 -28.30 -44.24
CA ALA A 357 -21.25 -28.30 -43.73
C ALA A 357 -21.87 -29.71 -43.55
N SER A 358 -21.04 -30.74 -43.33
CA SER A 358 -21.52 -32.09 -42.99
C SER A 358 -22.10 -32.15 -41.57
N THR A 359 -23.06 -33.06 -41.34
CA THR A 359 -23.75 -33.19 -40.04
C THR A 359 -23.87 -34.64 -39.60
N ILE A 360 -23.48 -34.93 -38.36
CA ILE A 360 -23.75 -36.20 -37.67
C ILE A 360 -24.57 -35.91 -36.41
N SER A 361 -25.81 -36.40 -36.35
CA SER A 361 -26.70 -36.16 -35.20
C SER A 361 -26.35 -36.99 -33.95
N GLY A 362 -25.43 -37.95 -34.06
CA GLY A 362 -24.92 -38.75 -32.95
C GLY A 362 -24.55 -40.17 -33.37
N GLY A 363 -24.74 -41.13 -32.46
CA GLY A 363 -24.42 -42.54 -32.72
C GLY A 363 -22.96 -42.90 -32.45
N TRP A 364 -22.47 -43.97 -33.09
CA TRP A 364 -21.11 -44.48 -32.89
C TRP A 364 -20.43 -44.85 -34.21
N GLY A 365 -19.18 -44.43 -34.40
CA GLY A 365 -18.38 -44.84 -35.56
C GLY A 365 -18.86 -44.27 -36.90
N ASN A 366 -19.68 -43.22 -36.90
CA ASN A 366 -20.27 -42.68 -38.13
C ASN A 366 -19.31 -41.68 -38.82
N THR A 367 -19.25 -41.73 -40.14
CA THR A 367 -18.46 -40.81 -40.98
C THR A 367 -19.36 -40.02 -41.92
N ALA A 368 -19.18 -38.71 -41.99
CA ALA A 368 -19.82 -37.81 -42.95
C ALA A 368 -18.73 -36.95 -43.61
N SER A 369 -18.14 -37.45 -44.69
CA SER A 369 -17.04 -36.79 -45.41
C SER A 369 -17.50 -36.07 -46.68
N GLY A 370 -18.69 -36.38 -47.20
CA GLY A 370 -19.27 -35.67 -48.33
C GLY A 370 -19.66 -34.24 -47.98
N MET A 371 -19.55 -33.32 -48.94
CA MET A 371 -20.02 -31.94 -48.79
C MET A 371 -21.55 -31.94 -48.57
N TYR A 372 -22.04 -31.27 -47.53
CA TYR A 372 -23.44 -31.32 -47.08
C TYR A 372 -23.97 -32.72 -46.70
N ALA A 373 -23.10 -33.72 -46.52
CA ALA A 373 -23.51 -35.07 -46.15
C ALA A 373 -24.08 -35.12 -44.71
N THR A 374 -25.05 -36.00 -44.49
CA THR A 374 -25.75 -36.13 -43.21
C THR A 374 -25.81 -37.58 -42.74
N VAL A 375 -25.47 -37.83 -41.47
CA VAL A 375 -25.79 -39.09 -40.79
C VAL A 375 -26.75 -38.78 -39.62
N PRO A 376 -28.01 -39.25 -39.65
CA PRO A 376 -29.00 -38.96 -38.61
C PRO A 376 -28.74 -39.72 -37.30
N GLY A 377 -27.76 -40.62 -37.27
CA GLY A 377 -27.38 -41.45 -36.13
C GLY A 377 -27.06 -42.87 -36.56
N GLY A 378 -27.28 -43.84 -35.68
CA GLY A 378 -26.97 -45.24 -35.94
C GLY A 378 -25.51 -45.60 -35.62
N GLN A 379 -25.02 -46.68 -36.24
CA GLN A 379 -23.69 -47.21 -36.00
C GLN A 379 -22.98 -47.52 -37.32
N ASN A 380 -21.74 -47.04 -37.47
CA ASN A 380 -20.83 -47.31 -38.60
C ASN A 380 -21.34 -46.88 -39.99
N ALA A 381 -22.19 -45.85 -40.09
CA ALA A 381 -22.60 -45.30 -41.38
C ALA A 381 -21.47 -44.48 -42.02
N SER A 382 -21.41 -44.43 -43.35
CA SER A 382 -20.42 -43.66 -44.11
C SER A 382 -21.09 -42.89 -45.25
N ALA A 383 -21.36 -41.59 -45.02
CA ALA A 383 -21.89 -40.68 -46.03
C ALA A 383 -20.74 -39.92 -46.72
N THR A 384 -20.36 -40.34 -47.93
CA THR A 384 -19.16 -39.84 -48.63
C THR A 384 -19.48 -38.93 -49.82
N HIS A 385 -20.70 -38.98 -50.35
CA HIS A 385 -21.09 -38.21 -51.52
C HIS A 385 -21.71 -36.85 -51.16
N PHE A 386 -21.73 -35.93 -52.13
CA PHE A 386 -22.37 -34.62 -51.99
C PHE A 386 -23.86 -34.77 -51.65
N GLY A 387 -24.29 -34.17 -50.55
CA GLY A 387 -25.68 -34.19 -50.09
C GLY A 387 -26.24 -35.57 -49.69
N GLU A 388 -25.38 -36.58 -49.52
CA GLU A 388 -25.80 -37.92 -49.12
C GLU A 388 -26.36 -37.94 -47.69
N MET A 389 -27.50 -38.60 -47.50
CA MET A 389 -27.95 -39.04 -46.18
C MET A 389 -27.75 -40.54 -46.04
N ALA A 390 -26.82 -41.00 -45.19
CA ALA A 390 -26.57 -42.43 -44.94
C ALA A 390 -26.98 -42.86 -43.54
N TYR A 391 -27.46 -44.10 -43.39
CA TYR A 391 -27.82 -44.71 -42.11
C TYR A 391 -27.45 -46.20 -42.06
N ALA A 392 -26.85 -46.63 -40.96
CA ALA A 392 -26.40 -48.00 -40.73
C ALA A 392 -26.68 -48.45 -39.29
N SER A 393 -26.72 -49.78 -39.09
CA SER A 393 -26.99 -50.43 -37.80
C SER A 393 -25.81 -51.25 -37.26
N GLY A 394 -24.62 -51.01 -37.81
CA GLY A 394 -23.42 -51.80 -37.64
C GLY A 394 -22.63 -51.87 -38.94
N ALA A 395 -21.59 -52.70 -38.96
CA ALA A 395 -20.80 -53.04 -40.13
C ALA A 395 -20.42 -54.53 -40.07
N PHE A 396 -20.10 -55.14 -41.21
CA PHE A 396 -19.47 -56.46 -41.26
C PHE A 396 -17.97 -56.39 -40.93
N SER A 397 -17.27 -55.40 -41.49
CA SER A 397 -15.83 -55.18 -41.38
C SER A 397 -15.38 -53.72 -41.54
N GLN A 398 -16.08 -52.92 -42.35
CA GLN A 398 -15.72 -51.53 -42.69
C GLN A 398 -16.94 -50.60 -42.57
N PHE A 399 -16.73 -49.33 -42.23
CA PHE A 399 -17.85 -48.39 -42.09
C PHE A 399 -18.55 -48.17 -43.45
N GLY A 400 -19.87 -48.29 -43.46
CA GLY A 400 -20.71 -48.22 -44.66
C GLY A 400 -20.69 -49.45 -45.56
N ASP A 401 -20.25 -50.63 -45.09
CA ASP A 401 -20.39 -51.90 -45.82
C ASP A 401 -21.79 -52.55 -45.71
N ALA A 402 -22.66 -52.01 -44.85
CA ALA A 402 -24.02 -52.46 -44.60
C ALA A 402 -24.94 -51.27 -44.26
N GLN A 403 -25.32 -50.50 -45.28
CA GLN A 403 -26.07 -49.24 -45.08
C GLN A 403 -27.19 -48.99 -46.09
N THR A 404 -28.02 -47.99 -45.77
CA THR A 404 -29.01 -47.41 -46.69
C THR A 404 -28.76 -45.92 -46.82
N SER A 405 -28.80 -45.42 -48.05
CA SER A 405 -28.55 -44.00 -48.34
C SER A 405 -29.66 -43.37 -49.19
N ILE A 406 -29.88 -42.07 -49.00
CA ILE A 406 -30.73 -41.22 -49.82
C ILE A 406 -29.85 -40.15 -50.49
N TYR A 407 -30.03 -40.00 -51.80
CA TYR A 407 -29.34 -39.00 -52.61
C TYR A 407 -30.35 -38.13 -53.36
N VAL A 408 -29.96 -36.89 -53.67
CA VAL A 408 -30.71 -36.01 -54.56
C VAL A 408 -29.79 -35.57 -55.69
N LEU A 409 -30.12 -35.95 -56.92
CA LEU A 409 -29.47 -35.48 -58.13
C LEU A 409 -30.40 -34.50 -58.85
N LYS A 410 -29.84 -33.52 -59.55
CA LYS A 410 -30.62 -32.51 -60.27
C LYS A 410 -29.94 -32.06 -61.55
N GLY A 411 -30.67 -31.36 -62.39
CA GLY A 411 -30.18 -30.74 -63.61
C GLY A 411 -31.17 -29.71 -64.15
N GLN A 412 -30.67 -28.75 -64.92
CA GLN A 412 -31.51 -27.89 -65.76
C GLN A 412 -31.01 -28.04 -67.20
N LEU A 413 -31.89 -28.46 -68.09
CA LEU A 413 -31.55 -28.89 -69.44
C LEU A 413 -32.34 -28.07 -70.46
N SER A 414 -31.75 -27.86 -71.63
CA SER A 414 -32.39 -27.29 -72.81
C SER A 414 -31.84 -27.96 -74.08
N GLU A 415 -31.56 -29.26 -73.98
CA GLU A 415 -30.95 -30.04 -75.06
C GLU A 415 -31.98 -30.39 -76.14
N PRO A 416 -31.58 -30.51 -77.42
CA PRO A 416 -32.49 -30.84 -78.51
C PRO A 416 -33.24 -32.16 -78.30
N ALA A 417 -34.46 -32.23 -78.82
CA ALA A 417 -35.33 -33.40 -78.71
C ALA A 417 -34.60 -34.74 -78.95
N GLY A 418 -34.75 -35.67 -78.00
CA GLY A 418 -34.13 -37.00 -78.06
C GLY A 418 -32.69 -37.08 -77.54
N THR A 419 -32.07 -35.95 -77.16
CA THR A 419 -30.77 -35.92 -76.48
C THR A 419 -30.93 -36.32 -75.01
N TRP A 420 -30.12 -37.26 -74.56
CA TRP A 420 -30.06 -37.64 -73.14
C TRP A 420 -29.04 -36.77 -72.38
N SER A 421 -29.30 -36.53 -71.10
CA SER A 421 -28.39 -35.78 -70.24
C SER A 421 -28.36 -36.33 -68.83
N GLU A 422 -27.17 -36.42 -68.26
CA GLU A 422 -26.90 -36.93 -66.92
C GLU A 422 -27.29 -35.91 -65.84
N LEU A 423 -27.87 -36.40 -64.75
CA LEU A 423 -28.10 -35.63 -63.52
C LEU A 423 -26.93 -35.84 -62.55
N PHE A 424 -26.54 -34.77 -61.84
CA PHE A 424 -25.43 -34.81 -60.87
C PHE A 424 -25.90 -34.42 -59.47
N LEU A 425 -25.16 -34.80 -58.42
CA LEU A 425 -25.49 -34.52 -57.02
C LEU A 425 -25.43 -33.01 -56.71
N ASP A 426 -24.38 -32.33 -57.19
CA ASP A 426 -24.30 -30.85 -57.17
C ASP A 426 -25.16 -30.21 -58.27
N GLY A 427 -25.63 -31.01 -59.23
CA GLY A 427 -26.39 -30.65 -60.43
C GLY A 427 -25.63 -29.92 -61.53
N ALA A 428 -24.30 -30.06 -61.58
CA ALA A 428 -23.47 -29.45 -62.63
C ALA A 428 -22.21 -30.24 -62.99
N SER A 429 -21.56 -30.91 -62.02
CA SER A 429 -20.21 -31.46 -62.21
C SER A 429 -20.19 -32.97 -62.43
N ALA A 430 -19.49 -33.38 -63.49
CA ALA A 430 -19.07 -34.76 -63.71
C ALA A 430 -18.19 -35.36 -62.59
N THR A 431 -17.68 -34.54 -61.66
CA THR A 431 -16.97 -34.98 -60.45
C THR A 431 -17.90 -35.28 -59.27
N GLN A 432 -19.20 -34.97 -59.37
CA GLN A 432 -20.22 -35.18 -58.34
C GLN A 432 -21.27 -36.19 -58.80
N ARG A 433 -20.79 -37.35 -59.23
CA ARG A 433 -21.58 -38.53 -59.59
C ARG A 433 -21.92 -39.37 -58.37
N LEU A 434 -22.97 -40.18 -58.49
CA LEU A 434 -23.26 -41.25 -57.55
C LEU A 434 -22.34 -42.44 -57.85
N THR A 435 -21.09 -42.35 -57.37
CA THR A 435 -20.10 -43.41 -57.51
C THR A 435 -20.41 -44.61 -56.63
N ILE A 436 -19.95 -45.78 -57.05
CA ILE A 436 -20.11 -47.08 -56.40
C ILE A 436 -18.70 -47.63 -56.25
N ALA A 437 -18.20 -47.72 -55.02
CA ALA A 437 -16.88 -48.28 -54.77
C ALA A 437 -16.81 -49.76 -55.20
N ASP A 438 -15.60 -50.24 -55.49
CA ASP A 438 -15.35 -51.66 -55.82
C ASP A 438 -15.86 -52.61 -54.72
N GLY A 439 -16.33 -53.79 -55.12
CA GLY A 439 -16.89 -54.81 -54.21
C GLY A 439 -18.26 -54.48 -53.62
N ARG A 440 -18.96 -53.45 -54.12
CA ARG A 440 -20.30 -53.06 -53.65
C ARG A 440 -21.41 -53.54 -54.59
N THR A 441 -22.54 -53.96 -54.01
CA THR A 441 -23.82 -54.09 -54.72
C THR A 441 -24.86 -53.20 -54.05
N LEU A 442 -25.60 -52.42 -54.84
CA LEU A 442 -26.72 -51.63 -54.35
C LEU A 442 -28.00 -51.89 -55.14
N THR A 443 -29.10 -51.94 -54.41
CA THR A 443 -30.46 -51.80 -54.98
C THR A 443 -30.83 -50.32 -55.00
N PHE A 444 -31.64 -49.90 -55.97
CA PHE A 444 -32.13 -48.53 -56.07
C PHE A 444 -33.63 -48.42 -56.34
N ASP A 445 -34.27 -47.44 -55.69
CA ASP A 445 -35.62 -46.93 -56.02
C ASP A 445 -35.51 -45.41 -56.21
N ILE A 446 -35.69 -44.96 -57.45
CA ILE A 446 -35.48 -43.60 -57.91
C ILE A 446 -36.83 -42.98 -58.26
N LEU A 447 -37.18 -41.87 -57.62
CA LEU A 447 -38.29 -41.02 -58.05
C LEU A 447 -37.73 -39.83 -58.82
N VAL A 448 -38.19 -39.61 -60.04
CA VAL A 448 -37.77 -38.50 -60.92
C VAL A 448 -38.96 -37.59 -61.19
N VAL A 449 -38.74 -36.28 -61.15
CA VAL A 449 -39.71 -35.26 -61.57
C VAL A 449 -39.07 -34.28 -62.54
N GLY A 450 -39.79 -33.96 -63.63
CA GLY A 450 -39.46 -32.93 -64.60
C GLY A 450 -40.48 -31.80 -64.54
N ARG A 451 -40.03 -30.54 -64.68
CA ARG A 451 -40.89 -29.36 -64.78
C ARG A 451 -40.33 -28.35 -65.77
N ALA A 452 -41.09 -28.03 -66.82
CA ALA A 452 -40.72 -27.07 -67.84
C ALA A 452 -41.15 -25.63 -67.50
N THR A 453 -40.50 -24.66 -68.15
CA THR A 453 -40.91 -23.24 -68.13
C THR A 453 -42.22 -22.98 -68.88
N THR A 454 -42.61 -23.87 -69.79
CA THR A 454 -43.87 -23.83 -70.58
C THR A 454 -45.11 -24.13 -69.74
N GLY A 455 -44.95 -24.87 -68.65
CA GLY A 455 -46.05 -25.32 -67.80
C GLY A 455 -46.23 -26.83 -67.74
N GLU A 456 -45.49 -27.59 -68.53
CA GLU A 456 -45.52 -29.06 -68.60
C GLU A 456 -44.73 -29.72 -67.47
N SER A 457 -45.11 -30.95 -67.12
CA SER A 457 -44.53 -31.75 -66.05
C SER A 457 -44.48 -33.24 -66.41
N ALA A 458 -43.56 -33.96 -65.77
CA ALA A 458 -43.55 -35.42 -65.82
C ALA A 458 -43.03 -36.02 -64.51
N GLY A 459 -43.42 -37.25 -64.22
CA GLY A 459 -43.04 -37.99 -63.03
C GLY A 459 -42.82 -39.47 -63.34
N TYR A 460 -41.72 -40.03 -62.81
CA TYR A 460 -41.27 -41.39 -63.11
C TYR A 460 -40.77 -42.10 -61.85
N GLN A 461 -40.84 -43.43 -61.87
CA GLN A 461 -40.15 -44.29 -60.92
C GLN A 461 -39.23 -45.27 -61.67
N ILE A 462 -37.97 -45.39 -61.24
CA ILE A 462 -37.01 -46.37 -61.76
C ILE A 462 -36.55 -47.27 -60.62
N ARG A 463 -36.57 -48.58 -60.82
CA ARG A 463 -36.06 -49.58 -59.85
C ARG A 463 -35.09 -50.54 -60.51
N GLY A 464 -34.03 -50.91 -59.80
CA GLY A 464 -33.02 -51.83 -60.31
C GLY A 464 -31.96 -52.18 -59.29
N VAL A 465 -30.95 -52.91 -59.76
CA VAL A 465 -29.79 -53.35 -58.97
C VAL A 465 -28.53 -53.13 -59.82
N VAL A 466 -27.47 -52.60 -59.20
CA VAL A 466 -26.18 -52.36 -59.84
C VAL A 466 -25.07 -52.80 -58.88
N GLU A 467 -24.03 -53.42 -59.43
CA GLU A 467 -22.83 -53.83 -58.70
C GLU A 467 -21.59 -53.13 -59.25
N ASN A 468 -20.53 -53.03 -58.46
CA ASN A 468 -19.18 -52.76 -58.94
C ASN A 468 -18.28 -53.96 -58.64
N VAL A 469 -17.65 -54.52 -59.67
CA VAL A 469 -16.79 -55.70 -59.56
C VAL A 469 -15.46 -55.43 -60.27
N ALA A 470 -14.38 -55.41 -59.49
CA ALA A 470 -13.01 -55.10 -59.91
C ALA A 470 -12.83 -53.68 -60.51
N GLY A 471 -13.56 -52.69 -59.97
CA GLY A 471 -13.51 -51.30 -60.45
C GLY A 471 -14.20 -51.11 -61.81
N TYR A 472 -15.34 -51.78 -61.99
CA TYR A 472 -16.26 -51.61 -63.11
C TYR A 472 -17.70 -51.84 -62.64
N THR A 473 -18.59 -50.86 -62.85
CA THR A 473 -20.02 -51.06 -62.55
C THR A 473 -20.77 -51.84 -63.62
N PHE A 474 -21.57 -52.82 -63.19
CA PHE A 474 -22.44 -53.65 -64.03
C PHE A 474 -23.90 -53.57 -63.58
N GLN A 475 -24.81 -53.55 -64.56
CA GLN A 475 -26.25 -53.50 -64.35
C GLN A 475 -26.82 -54.92 -64.21
N ILE A 476 -27.35 -55.27 -63.03
CA ILE A 476 -27.94 -56.60 -62.78
C ILE A 476 -29.41 -56.59 -63.21
N GLY A 477 -29.67 -57.16 -64.39
CA GLY A 477 -30.99 -57.15 -65.01
C GLY A 477 -31.43 -55.77 -65.49
N THR A 478 -32.47 -55.70 -66.32
CA THR A 478 -32.97 -54.43 -66.84
C THR A 478 -33.74 -53.66 -65.76
N PRO A 479 -33.40 -52.39 -65.47
CA PRO A 479 -34.18 -51.54 -64.57
C PRO A 479 -35.62 -51.40 -65.05
N THR A 480 -36.58 -51.51 -64.13
CA THR A 480 -38.00 -51.27 -64.44
C THR A 480 -38.30 -49.79 -64.32
N ILE A 481 -38.79 -49.19 -65.40
CA ILE A 481 -39.29 -47.80 -65.44
C ILE A 481 -40.82 -47.83 -65.39
N THR A 482 -41.40 -46.99 -64.54
CA THR A 482 -42.85 -46.76 -64.44
C THR A 482 -43.13 -45.28 -64.62
N VAL A 483 -43.90 -44.93 -65.64
CA VAL A 483 -44.44 -43.58 -65.83
C VAL A 483 -45.53 -43.35 -64.79
N LEU A 484 -45.37 -42.32 -63.95
CA LEU A 484 -46.36 -41.89 -62.96
C LEU A 484 -47.32 -40.86 -63.54
N GLY A 485 -46.86 -40.09 -64.53
CA GLY A 485 -47.64 -39.16 -65.35
C GLY A 485 -46.72 -38.30 -66.22
N GLU A 486 -47.16 -37.93 -67.41
CA GLU A 486 -46.44 -37.13 -68.41
C GLU A 486 -47.42 -36.18 -69.11
N ASP A 487 -47.07 -34.90 -69.19
CA ASP A 487 -47.76 -33.94 -70.08
C ASP A 487 -47.24 -34.05 -71.54
N ASP A 488 -45.95 -34.38 -71.72
CA ASP A 488 -45.32 -34.64 -73.04
C ASP A 488 -44.61 -36.01 -73.10
N SER A 489 -45.10 -36.86 -73.99
CA SER A 489 -44.57 -38.21 -74.28
C SER A 489 -43.17 -38.26 -74.93
N ALA A 490 -42.59 -37.12 -75.31
CA ALA A 490 -41.20 -37.06 -75.79
C ALA A 490 -40.18 -37.07 -74.63
N TRP A 491 -40.62 -36.80 -73.40
CA TRP A 491 -39.77 -36.82 -72.21
C TRP A 491 -39.61 -38.27 -71.72
N ASP A 492 -38.45 -38.60 -71.17
CA ASP A 492 -38.17 -39.97 -70.70
C ASP A 492 -37.00 -39.98 -69.71
N VAL A 493 -36.84 -41.08 -68.99
CA VAL A 493 -35.79 -41.28 -67.98
C VAL A 493 -35.15 -42.66 -68.12
N ARG A 494 -33.88 -42.78 -67.71
CA ARG A 494 -33.20 -44.06 -67.60
C ARG A 494 -32.10 -44.02 -66.54
N ALA A 495 -31.74 -45.17 -66.01
CA ALA A 495 -30.60 -45.31 -65.10
C ALA A 495 -29.84 -46.61 -65.38
N TRP A 496 -28.51 -46.62 -65.21
CA TRP A 496 -27.68 -47.81 -65.35
C TRP A 496 -26.29 -47.62 -64.70
N GLY A 497 -25.58 -48.72 -64.41
CA GLY A 497 -24.17 -48.68 -64.00
C GLY A 497 -23.22 -48.38 -65.16
N ASN A 498 -22.49 -47.26 -65.11
CA ASN A 498 -21.54 -46.84 -66.14
C ASN A 498 -20.09 -47.22 -65.80
N PRO A 499 -19.51 -48.27 -66.43
CA PRO A 499 -18.17 -48.78 -66.10
C PRO A 499 -17.00 -47.85 -66.48
N LEU A 500 -17.25 -46.71 -67.13
CA LEU A 500 -16.22 -45.69 -67.37
C LEU A 500 -16.06 -44.71 -66.20
N HIS A 501 -17.01 -44.69 -65.28
CA HIS A 501 -17.12 -43.71 -64.20
C HIS A 501 -17.41 -44.33 -62.83
N ASP A 502 -17.49 -45.66 -62.75
CA ASP A 502 -17.86 -46.43 -61.56
C ASP A 502 -19.10 -45.87 -60.85
N ALA A 503 -20.15 -45.54 -61.61
CA ALA A 503 -21.29 -44.79 -61.10
C ALA A 503 -22.64 -45.33 -61.55
N LEU A 504 -23.66 -45.15 -60.70
CA LEU A 504 -25.06 -45.20 -61.12
C LEU A 504 -25.37 -43.89 -61.86
N VAL A 505 -25.39 -43.96 -63.18
CA VAL A 505 -25.78 -42.85 -64.05
C VAL A 505 -27.30 -42.78 -64.11
N ILE A 506 -27.85 -41.58 -63.94
CA ILE A 506 -29.26 -41.28 -64.12
C ILE A 506 -29.36 -40.21 -65.19
N GLU A 507 -30.07 -40.52 -66.27
CA GLU A 507 -30.30 -39.60 -67.37
C GLU A 507 -31.77 -39.35 -67.59
N VAL A 508 -32.02 -38.17 -68.15
CA VAL A 508 -33.33 -37.71 -68.59
C VAL A 508 -33.22 -37.16 -70.00
N ARG A 509 -34.32 -37.11 -70.74
CA ARG A 509 -34.42 -36.40 -72.02
C ARG A 509 -35.70 -35.57 -72.05
N GLY A 510 -35.68 -34.55 -72.90
CA GLY A 510 -36.84 -33.71 -73.21
C GLY A 510 -36.98 -33.45 -74.70
N ASN A 511 -37.72 -32.40 -75.03
CA ASN A 511 -38.13 -32.01 -76.38
C ASN A 511 -37.39 -30.76 -76.94
N GLY A 512 -36.47 -30.15 -76.18
CA GLY A 512 -35.84 -28.85 -76.48
C GLY A 512 -36.19 -27.73 -75.49
N GLU A 513 -37.16 -27.94 -74.60
CA GLU A 513 -37.56 -26.96 -73.60
C GLU A 513 -36.57 -26.81 -72.43
N GLN A 514 -36.66 -25.68 -71.72
CA GLN A 514 -35.99 -25.52 -70.43
C GLN A 514 -36.73 -26.30 -69.34
N ILE A 515 -36.20 -27.49 -69.02
CA ILE A 515 -36.77 -28.41 -68.03
C ILE A 515 -35.82 -28.51 -66.84
N ARG A 516 -36.38 -28.34 -65.64
CA ARG A 516 -35.70 -28.69 -64.38
C ARG A 516 -36.05 -30.10 -63.99
N TRP A 517 -35.02 -30.88 -63.70
CA TRP A 517 -35.12 -32.29 -63.32
C TRP A 517 -34.55 -32.49 -61.93
N VAL A 518 -35.24 -33.30 -61.12
CA VAL A 518 -34.79 -33.75 -59.80
C VAL A 518 -35.05 -35.24 -59.68
N ALA A 519 -34.03 -35.99 -59.26
CA ALA A 519 -34.11 -37.41 -58.95
C ALA A 519 -33.77 -37.64 -57.48
N ARG A 520 -34.68 -38.25 -56.70
CA ARG A 520 -34.39 -38.79 -55.37
C ARG A 520 -34.07 -40.27 -55.53
N VAL A 521 -32.85 -40.67 -55.19
CA VAL A 521 -32.44 -42.08 -55.12
C VAL A 521 -32.58 -42.56 -53.68
N SER A 522 -33.23 -43.69 -53.47
CA SER A 522 -33.12 -44.49 -52.24
C SER A 522 -32.30 -45.72 -52.56
N SER A 523 -31.30 -46.04 -51.76
CA SER A 523 -30.45 -47.21 -51.95
C SER A 523 -30.39 -48.09 -50.71
N VAL A 524 -30.18 -49.39 -50.91
CA VAL A 524 -29.69 -50.30 -49.88
C VAL A 524 -28.49 -50.99 -50.48
N GLU A 525 -27.35 -50.89 -49.80
CA GLU A 525 -26.07 -51.40 -50.27
C GLU A 525 -25.42 -52.39 -49.30
N ALA A 526 -24.68 -53.33 -49.85
CA ALA A 526 -23.83 -54.26 -49.14
C ALA A 526 -22.48 -54.38 -49.87
N SER A 527 -21.40 -54.59 -49.11
CA SER A 527 -20.07 -54.89 -49.66
C SER A 527 -19.39 -56.02 -48.91
N TRP A 528 -18.35 -56.61 -49.53
CA TRP A 528 -17.60 -57.75 -49.00
C TRP A 528 -16.09 -57.53 -49.02
#